data_AF-A0A4Y2HH38-F1
#
_entry.id   AF-A0A4Y2HH38-F1
#
_cell.length_a   1.000
_cell.length_b   1.000
_cell.length_c   1.000
_cell.angle_alpha   90.00
_cell.angle_beta   90.00
_cell.angle_gamma   90.00
#
_symmetry.space_group_name_H-M   'P 1'
#
loop_
_entity.id
_entity.type
_entity.pdbx_description
1 polymer ?
#
loop_
_entity_poly.entity_id
_entity_poly.type
_entity_poly.pdbx_seq_one_letter_code
_entity_poly.pdbx_strand_id
1 'polypeptide(L)'
;MNKTDSRFMNDSSTIPPFTELPSLMSLSTGVIGNSKTNSYQALEIGTRTMKSFIGSNFGNIKQSKKNVVLPLASVSSAIQMNNETVVVDPLIIFQRTTITKKNDGDVADFLKYELSPFPLALFNEGGMRKSRKSSLYDAFPEESSAIIDFKSSINVVDGGFLLHRVKWNVGCKFSSICDQYVSYLIKHYGEKCIVIFDGYGEANNTKLAEQRRRGTTKMSVDINFEETMTVTVQQEHFLANGRNKTRLIPLLRQKMSSNGIETRDAKGDADTYIVRCGLEKATSHPTVAIIGEDVDLIVILIALAPAESDIYFMEPGKGKVEAKIFSTRKLQQELSFAQTILLLHAFSGCDTTSAIYRKSKASTVNLFKNQLSQMKNIADIFYNPSSTSDAISPAGEKMFLAIYKAPANEYNLNNHR
;
A
#
# COMPACT_ATOMS: atom_id res chain seq x y z
N MET A 1 21.27 -26.10 22.59
CA MET A 1 20.91 -27.46 23.04
C MET A 1 19.57 -27.78 22.42
N ASN A 2 19.48 -28.77 21.54
CA ASN A 2 18.38 -29.74 21.53
C ASN A 2 18.52 -30.64 20.31
N LYS A 3 18.49 -31.93 20.61
CA LYS A 3 18.34 -33.06 19.69
C LYS A 3 17.17 -32.75 18.76
N THR A 4 17.44 -32.27 17.55
CA THR A 4 16.45 -32.34 16.47
C THR A 4 16.37 -33.79 16.04
N ASP A 5 15.17 -34.33 16.23
CA ASP A 5 14.74 -35.70 16.01
C ASP A 5 15.35 -36.34 14.75
N SER A 6 16.19 -37.34 14.94
CA SER A 6 16.51 -38.35 13.91
C SER A 6 15.25 -39.09 13.42
N ARG A 7 14.12 -38.95 14.11
CA ARG A 7 12.81 -39.44 13.67
C ARG A 7 12.24 -38.67 12.47
N PHE A 8 12.51 -37.37 12.33
CA PHE A 8 11.97 -36.57 11.22
C PHE A 8 12.57 -36.97 9.87
N MET A 9 13.86 -37.33 9.83
CA MET A 9 14.49 -37.82 8.60
C MET A 9 14.11 -39.26 8.26
N ASN A 10 13.85 -40.11 9.27
CA ASN A 10 13.39 -41.48 9.02
C ASN A 10 11.93 -41.54 8.53
N ASP A 11 11.02 -40.67 9.00
CA ASP A 11 9.63 -40.61 8.52
C ASP A 11 9.47 -39.95 7.14
N SER A 12 10.41 -39.10 6.72
CA SER A 12 10.41 -38.56 5.34
C SER A 12 10.72 -39.59 4.24
N SER A 13 11.05 -40.84 4.62
CA SER A 13 11.32 -41.93 3.69
C SER A 13 10.05 -42.67 3.22
N THR A 14 8.93 -42.53 3.93
CA THR A 14 7.67 -43.22 3.61
C THR A 14 6.65 -42.33 2.91
N ILE A 15 6.74 -41.01 3.05
CA ILE A 15 5.93 -40.03 2.32
C ILE A 15 6.85 -38.87 1.92
N PRO A 16 7.21 -38.72 0.63
CA PRO A 16 8.02 -37.60 0.18
C PRO A 16 7.29 -36.28 0.53
N PRO A 17 7.91 -35.38 1.31
CA PRO A 17 7.28 -34.10 1.67
C PRO A 17 7.12 -33.16 0.47
N PHE A 18 7.72 -33.52 -0.68
CA PHE A 18 7.62 -32.82 -1.94
C PHE A 18 7.17 -33.78 -3.03
N THR A 19 6.21 -33.36 -3.84
CA THR A 19 5.80 -34.10 -5.03
C THR A 19 7.01 -34.25 -5.96
N GLU A 20 7.29 -35.46 -6.45
CA GLU A 20 8.32 -35.65 -7.47
C GLU A 20 7.90 -34.92 -8.75
N LEU A 21 8.61 -33.84 -9.06
CA LEU A 21 8.43 -33.10 -10.30
C LEU A 21 9.47 -33.60 -11.32
N PRO A 22 9.10 -33.74 -12.61
CA PRO A 22 10.03 -34.19 -13.66
C PRO A 22 11.15 -33.18 -13.95
N SER A 23 11.10 -31.99 -13.34
CA SER A 23 12.02 -30.88 -13.55
C SER A 23 12.40 -30.22 -12.22
N LEU A 24 13.62 -29.66 -12.17
CA LEU A 24 14.11 -28.88 -11.03
C LEU A 24 13.19 -27.68 -10.75
N MET A 25 12.74 -27.49 -9.50
CA MET A 25 11.90 -26.35 -9.10
C MET A 25 12.56 -25.57 -7.96
N SER A 26 12.51 -24.23 -8.04
CA SER A 26 12.87 -23.34 -6.93
C SER A 26 11.74 -23.27 -5.89
N LEU A 27 12.01 -23.67 -4.65
CA LEU A 27 11.00 -23.62 -3.57
C LEU A 27 10.65 -22.19 -3.11
N SER A 28 11.53 -21.21 -3.34
CA SER A 28 11.31 -19.81 -2.95
C SER A 28 10.57 -19.00 -4.01
N THR A 29 10.72 -19.37 -5.28
CA THR A 29 10.17 -18.59 -6.42
C THR A 29 9.17 -19.36 -7.28
N GLY A 30 9.04 -20.68 -7.10
CA GLY A 30 8.15 -21.54 -7.90
C GLY A 30 8.61 -21.77 -9.34
N VAL A 31 9.78 -21.25 -9.74
CA VAL A 31 10.30 -21.37 -11.11
C VAL A 31 10.69 -22.82 -11.40
N ILE A 32 10.20 -23.36 -12.52
CA ILE A 32 10.49 -24.71 -13.01
C ILE A 32 11.54 -24.66 -14.11
N GLY A 33 12.59 -25.47 -13.97
CA GLY A 33 13.66 -25.67 -14.94
C GLY A 33 13.16 -26.27 -16.24
N ASN A 34 13.71 -25.81 -17.36
CA ASN A 34 13.49 -26.43 -18.67
C ASN A 34 14.51 -27.56 -18.92
N SER A 35 14.41 -28.24 -20.07
CA SER A 35 15.30 -29.34 -20.47
C SER A 35 16.80 -28.98 -20.58
N LYS A 36 17.14 -27.68 -20.52
CA LYS A 36 18.53 -27.18 -20.57
C LYS A 36 19.08 -26.82 -19.19
N THR A 37 18.26 -26.81 -18.14
CA THR A 37 18.69 -26.46 -16.77
C THR A 37 19.51 -27.61 -16.19
N ASN A 38 20.76 -27.37 -15.80
CA ASN A 38 21.68 -28.40 -15.29
C ASN A 38 22.38 -27.99 -13.98
N SER A 39 21.86 -26.97 -13.27
CA SER A 39 22.46 -26.45 -12.04
C SER A 39 22.59 -27.45 -10.90
N TYR A 40 21.73 -28.47 -10.87
CA TYR A 40 21.84 -29.57 -9.91
C TYR A 40 23.08 -30.46 -10.14
N GLN A 41 23.70 -30.38 -11.32
CA GLN A 41 24.92 -31.12 -11.69
C GLN A 41 26.19 -30.26 -11.55
N ALA A 42 26.10 -29.08 -10.94
CA ALA A 42 27.19 -28.10 -10.89
C ALA A 42 28.50 -28.69 -10.35
N LEU A 43 28.42 -29.49 -9.28
CA LEU A 43 29.58 -30.13 -8.68
C LEU A 43 30.23 -31.15 -9.62
N GLU A 44 29.43 -31.97 -10.31
CA GLU A 44 29.91 -32.99 -11.24
C GLU A 44 30.56 -32.36 -12.48
N ILE A 45 29.89 -31.37 -13.08
CA ILE A 45 30.40 -30.61 -14.23
C ILE A 45 31.69 -29.87 -13.84
N GLY A 46 31.71 -29.22 -12.68
CA GLY A 46 32.90 -28.53 -12.16
C GLY A 46 34.06 -29.49 -11.93
N THR A 47 33.81 -30.64 -11.32
CA THR A 47 34.83 -31.67 -11.05
C THR A 47 35.40 -32.26 -12.35
N ARG A 48 34.54 -32.57 -13.32
CA ARG A 48 34.97 -33.06 -14.65
C ARG A 48 35.81 -32.02 -15.38
N THR A 49 35.39 -30.76 -15.34
CA THR A 49 36.10 -29.64 -15.97
C THR A 49 37.45 -29.41 -15.30
N MET A 50 37.51 -29.45 -13.97
CA MET A 50 38.77 -29.31 -13.22
C MET A 50 39.76 -30.42 -13.57
N LYS A 51 39.31 -31.68 -13.64
CA LYS A 51 40.15 -32.81 -14.08
C LYS A 51 40.75 -32.60 -15.47
N SER A 52 40.00 -31.96 -16.38
CA SER A 52 40.49 -31.66 -17.73
C SER A 52 41.62 -30.63 -17.79
N PHE A 53 41.85 -29.88 -16.71
CA PHE A 53 42.94 -28.89 -16.62
C PHE A 53 44.21 -29.43 -15.96
N ILE A 54 44.13 -30.57 -15.28
CA ILE A 54 45.29 -31.18 -14.62
C ILE A 54 46.30 -31.60 -15.69
N GLY A 55 47.51 -31.04 -15.63
CA GLY A 55 48.58 -31.27 -16.61
C GLY A 55 48.63 -30.29 -17.80
N SER A 56 47.72 -29.31 -17.86
CA SER A 56 47.74 -28.25 -18.89
C SER A 56 48.48 -27.00 -18.41
N ASN A 57 49.23 -26.35 -19.31
CA ASN A 57 49.83 -25.04 -19.05
C ASN A 57 48.74 -23.94 -19.02
N PHE A 58 48.85 -23.00 -18.07
CA PHE A 58 47.83 -21.97 -17.83
C PHE A 58 47.43 -21.18 -19.09
N GLY A 59 48.40 -20.80 -19.93
CA GLY A 59 48.15 -20.06 -21.18
C GLY A 59 47.40 -20.84 -22.27
N ASN A 60 47.31 -22.17 -22.15
CA ASN A 60 46.64 -23.05 -23.11
C ASN A 60 45.24 -23.47 -22.66
N ILE A 61 44.82 -23.08 -21.45
CA ILE A 61 43.50 -23.41 -20.92
C ILE A 61 42.45 -22.61 -21.70
N LYS A 62 41.69 -23.30 -22.55
CA LYS A 62 40.49 -22.74 -23.21
C LYS A 62 39.26 -23.42 -22.61
N GLN A 63 38.44 -22.66 -21.89
CA GLN A 63 37.15 -23.17 -21.41
C GLN A 63 36.18 -23.32 -22.57
N SER A 64 35.68 -24.54 -22.76
CA SER A 64 34.58 -24.81 -23.67
C SER A 64 33.28 -24.24 -23.10
N LYS A 65 32.60 -23.39 -23.87
CA LYS A 65 31.27 -22.86 -23.54
C LYS A 65 30.17 -23.94 -23.44
N LYS A 66 30.45 -25.20 -23.84
CA LYS A 66 29.54 -26.34 -23.68
C LYS A 66 29.52 -26.90 -22.24
N ASN A 67 30.54 -26.60 -21.44
CA ASN A 67 30.66 -27.08 -20.06
C ASN A 67 30.25 -26.01 -19.04
N VAL A 68 29.17 -25.28 -19.33
CA VAL A 68 28.65 -24.20 -18.47
C VAL A 68 27.42 -24.70 -17.73
N VAL A 69 27.36 -24.36 -16.45
CA VAL A 69 26.20 -24.63 -15.60
C VAL A 69 25.15 -23.55 -15.86
N LEU A 70 23.96 -23.94 -16.29
CA LEU A 70 22.81 -23.09 -16.52
C LEU A 70 21.88 -23.11 -15.29
N PRO A 71 21.77 -21.98 -14.56
CA PRO A 71 20.90 -21.86 -13.39
C PRO A 71 19.42 -21.78 -13.80
N LEU A 72 18.52 -21.95 -12.84
CA LEU A 72 17.06 -21.76 -13.04
C LEU A 72 16.71 -20.37 -13.60
N ALA A 73 17.50 -19.33 -13.30
CA ALA A 73 17.34 -17.99 -13.88
C ALA A 73 17.49 -17.96 -15.41
N SER A 74 18.15 -18.95 -16.01
CA SER A 74 18.25 -19.11 -17.47
C SER A 74 16.91 -19.39 -18.17
N VAL A 75 15.88 -19.81 -17.42
CA VAL A 75 14.55 -20.11 -17.97
C VAL A 75 13.78 -18.83 -18.31
N SER A 76 13.93 -17.78 -17.50
CA SER A 76 13.21 -16.51 -17.65
C SER A 76 14.04 -15.40 -18.29
N SER A 77 15.37 -15.52 -18.26
CA SER A 77 16.28 -14.39 -18.48
C SER A 77 17.44 -14.77 -19.40
N ALA A 78 17.16 -15.53 -20.46
CA ALA A 78 18.18 -15.93 -21.43
C ALA A 78 17.88 -15.40 -22.84
N ILE A 79 18.93 -14.92 -23.52
CA ILE A 79 18.88 -14.37 -24.87
C ILE A 79 19.71 -15.26 -25.78
N GLN A 80 19.27 -15.45 -27.03
CA GLN A 80 19.99 -16.22 -28.03
C GLN A 80 20.92 -15.29 -28.82
N MET A 81 22.24 -15.45 -28.67
CA MET A 81 23.26 -14.67 -29.38
C MET A 81 24.17 -15.61 -30.15
N ASN A 82 24.28 -15.46 -31.47
CA ASN A 82 25.14 -16.29 -32.34
C ASN A 82 24.97 -17.81 -32.10
N ASN A 83 23.73 -18.29 -32.04
CA ASN A 83 23.35 -19.69 -31.71
C ASN A 83 23.69 -20.18 -30.29
N GLU A 84 24.14 -19.29 -29.40
CA GLU A 84 24.40 -19.58 -27.99
C GLU A 84 23.31 -18.98 -27.09
N THR A 85 23.03 -19.64 -25.95
CA THR A 85 22.09 -19.13 -24.93
C THR A 85 22.90 -18.45 -23.82
N VAL A 86 22.78 -17.13 -23.70
CA VAL A 86 23.42 -16.34 -22.65
C VAL A 86 22.38 -15.92 -21.64
N VAL A 87 22.63 -16.20 -20.36
CA VAL A 87 21.78 -15.73 -19.26
C VAL A 87 22.16 -14.30 -18.94
N VAL A 88 21.17 -13.43 -18.98
CA VAL A 88 21.32 -12.00 -18.75
C VAL A 88 20.33 -11.60 -17.67
N ASP A 89 20.85 -11.05 -16.58
CA ASP A 89 20.04 -10.39 -15.58
C ASP A 89 19.77 -8.93 -16.01
N PRO A 90 18.52 -8.59 -16.38
CA PRO A 90 18.16 -7.23 -16.75
C PRO A 90 18.18 -6.26 -15.56
N LEU A 91 18.49 -6.69 -14.34
CA LEU A 91 18.72 -5.81 -13.19
C LEU A 91 20.20 -5.40 -13.07
N ILE A 92 21.11 -6.11 -13.73
CA ILE A 92 22.53 -5.75 -13.75
C ILE A 92 22.75 -4.68 -14.82
N ILE A 93 23.03 -3.46 -14.37
CA ILE A 93 23.30 -2.29 -15.20
C ILE A 93 24.27 -2.62 -16.34
N PHE A 94 25.41 -3.22 -16.04
CA PHE A 94 26.44 -3.52 -17.04
C PHE A 94 25.90 -4.43 -18.16
N GLN A 95 25.09 -5.42 -17.82
CA GLN A 95 24.51 -6.34 -18.80
C GLN A 95 23.43 -5.65 -19.65
N ARG A 96 22.55 -4.84 -19.03
CA ARG A 96 21.57 -4.02 -19.77
C ARG A 96 22.26 -3.10 -20.78
N THR A 97 23.23 -2.32 -20.31
CA THR A 97 23.99 -1.36 -21.12
C THR A 97 24.69 -2.08 -22.28
N THR A 98 25.27 -3.25 -22.04
CA THR A 98 25.99 -4.02 -23.07
C THR A 98 25.05 -4.57 -24.15
N ILE A 99 23.83 -4.96 -23.81
CA ILE A 99 22.85 -5.47 -24.79
C ILE A 99 22.24 -4.35 -25.64
N THR A 100 21.97 -3.19 -25.04
CA THR A 100 21.30 -2.09 -25.75
C THR A 100 22.27 -1.26 -26.59
N LYS A 101 23.57 -1.35 -26.30
CA LYS A 101 24.64 -0.66 -27.02
C LYS A 101 24.72 -1.12 -28.47
N LYS A 102 24.57 -0.19 -29.41
CA LYS A 102 24.80 -0.39 -30.83
C LYS A 102 26.24 -0.01 -31.24
N ASN A 103 26.84 0.95 -30.53
CA ASN A 103 28.22 1.40 -30.74
C ASN A 103 28.89 1.88 -29.44
N ASP A 104 30.21 2.11 -29.46
CA ASP A 104 30.99 2.53 -28.28
C ASP A 104 30.60 3.88 -27.67
N GLY A 105 30.00 4.78 -28.46
CA GLY A 105 29.50 6.08 -28.00
C GLY A 105 28.22 6.00 -27.15
N ASP A 106 27.37 4.99 -27.34
CA ASP A 106 26.06 4.88 -26.69
C ASP A 106 26.16 4.75 -25.16
N VAL A 107 27.29 4.24 -24.63
CA VAL A 107 27.48 4.02 -23.19
C VAL A 107 27.47 5.34 -22.41
N ALA A 108 28.08 6.39 -22.96
CA ALA A 108 28.07 7.71 -22.35
C ALA A 108 26.65 8.28 -22.31
N ASP A 109 25.85 8.03 -23.34
CA ASP A 109 24.45 8.46 -23.39
C ASP A 109 23.56 7.67 -22.43
N PHE A 110 23.77 6.36 -22.28
CA PHE A 110 23.04 5.55 -21.29
C PHE A 110 23.32 6.03 -19.85
N LEU A 111 24.55 6.41 -19.55
CA LEU A 111 24.96 6.91 -18.23
C LEU A 111 24.43 8.33 -17.92
N LYS A 112 23.87 9.06 -18.91
CA LYS A 112 23.20 10.34 -18.64
C LYS A 112 21.91 10.14 -17.85
N TYR A 113 21.22 9.01 -18.02
CA TYR A 113 19.92 8.76 -17.43
C TYR A 113 20.01 7.81 -16.23
N GLU A 114 19.01 7.87 -15.35
CA GLU A 114 18.91 6.96 -14.23
C GLU A 114 18.78 5.51 -14.74
N LEU A 115 19.70 4.64 -14.34
CA LEU A 115 19.80 3.25 -14.81
C LEU A 115 18.99 2.26 -13.98
N SER A 116 18.27 2.75 -12.97
CA SER A 116 17.39 1.93 -12.15
C SER A 116 16.21 1.40 -13.00
N PRO A 117 15.66 0.22 -12.65
CA PRO A 117 14.48 -0.32 -13.33
C PRO A 117 13.20 0.50 -13.08
N PHE A 118 13.23 1.44 -12.13
CA PHE A 118 12.12 2.32 -11.76
C PHE A 118 12.64 3.67 -11.26
N PRO A 119 11.88 4.77 -11.37
CA PRO A 119 12.32 6.08 -10.90
C PRO A 119 12.58 6.09 -9.39
N LEU A 120 13.83 6.26 -8.93
CA LEU A 120 14.12 6.21 -7.48
C LEU A 120 13.52 7.39 -6.72
N ALA A 121 13.13 8.46 -7.42
CA ALA A 121 12.36 9.56 -6.84
C ALA A 121 11.01 9.11 -6.25
N LEU A 122 10.40 8.06 -6.81
CA LEU A 122 9.08 7.55 -6.43
C LEU A 122 9.10 6.10 -5.92
N PHE A 123 10.15 5.34 -6.18
CA PHE A 123 10.19 3.93 -5.80
C PHE A 123 11.45 3.60 -5.00
N ASN A 124 11.33 2.59 -4.16
CA ASN A 124 12.45 1.89 -3.52
C ASN A 124 12.32 0.38 -3.78
N GLU A 125 13.23 -0.43 -3.25
CA GLU A 125 13.21 -1.89 -3.43
C GLU A 125 11.89 -2.55 -2.97
N GLY A 126 11.17 -1.91 -2.03
CA GLY A 126 9.87 -2.37 -1.56
C GLY A 126 8.68 -1.92 -2.41
N GLY A 127 8.87 -1.12 -3.46
CA GLY A 127 7.82 -0.53 -4.29
C GLY A 127 7.66 0.98 -4.07
N MET A 128 6.42 1.50 -4.12
CA MET A 128 6.16 2.93 -3.87
C MET A 128 6.68 3.35 -2.48
N ARG A 129 7.32 4.53 -2.43
CA ARG A 129 7.80 5.12 -1.16
C ARG A 129 6.61 5.51 -0.28
N LYS A 130 6.77 5.31 1.03
CA LYS A 130 5.76 5.66 2.04
C LYS A 130 6.13 6.93 2.78
N SER A 131 5.11 7.72 3.13
CA SER A 131 5.19 8.84 4.07
C SER A 131 4.34 8.55 5.30
N ARG A 132 4.57 9.28 6.40
CA ARG A 132 3.69 9.21 7.58
C ARG A 132 2.38 9.92 7.25
N LYS A 133 1.33 9.17 6.88
CA LYS A 133 0.02 9.69 6.44
C LYS A 133 -0.57 10.71 7.43
N SER A 134 -0.58 10.37 8.72
CA SER A 134 -1.19 11.19 9.78
C SER A 134 -0.54 12.56 9.99
N SER A 135 0.68 12.80 9.50
CA SER A 135 1.34 14.11 9.66
C SER A 135 0.67 15.25 8.89
N LEU A 136 -0.39 14.97 8.11
CA LEU A 136 -1.17 16.00 7.45
C LEU A 136 -2.18 16.65 8.40
N TYR A 137 -2.63 15.95 9.46
CA TYR A 137 -3.51 16.54 10.47
C TYR A 137 -2.89 17.77 11.12
N ASP A 138 -1.57 17.79 11.31
CA ASP A 138 -0.82 18.93 11.87
C ASP A 138 -0.90 20.20 11.00
N ALA A 139 -1.34 20.08 9.74
CA ALA A 139 -1.53 21.21 8.83
C ALA A 139 -2.96 21.78 8.87
N PHE A 140 -3.90 21.10 9.52
CA PHE A 140 -5.32 21.46 9.54
C PHE A 140 -5.67 22.23 10.82
N PRO A 141 -6.43 23.33 10.73
CA PRO A 141 -6.88 24.07 11.90
C PRO A 141 -7.89 23.23 12.70
N GLU A 142 -7.50 22.84 13.92
CA GLU A 142 -8.36 22.11 14.86
C GLU A 142 -9.47 23.03 15.42
N GLU A 143 -10.62 22.45 15.72
CA GLU A 143 -11.77 23.11 16.33
C GLU A 143 -11.69 23.01 17.86
N SER A 144 -10.95 23.93 18.48
CA SER A 144 -10.66 23.93 19.92
C SER A 144 -11.86 24.29 20.81
N SER A 145 -12.92 24.88 20.25
CA SER A 145 -14.10 25.35 21.00
C SER A 145 -15.33 24.44 20.90
N ALA A 146 -15.30 23.39 20.08
CA ALA A 146 -16.48 22.56 19.89
C ALA A 146 -16.69 21.57 21.04
N ILE A 147 -17.68 21.86 21.87
CA ILE A 147 -18.33 20.85 22.71
C ILE A 147 -19.40 20.18 21.84
N ILE A 148 -19.00 19.20 21.04
CA ILE A 148 -19.97 18.40 20.28
C ILE A 148 -20.61 17.40 21.25
N ASP A 149 -21.92 17.51 21.45
CA ASP A 149 -22.67 16.42 22.07
C ASP A 149 -22.88 15.31 21.05
N PHE A 150 -21.89 14.41 20.98
CA PHE A 150 -21.94 13.27 20.06
C PHE A 150 -23.16 12.39 20.32
N LYS A 151 -23.74 12.35 21.53
CA LYS A 151 -24.90 11.49 21.81
C LYS A 151 -26.19 11.98 21.19
N SER A 152 -26.34 13.30 21.00
CA SER A 152 -27.51 13.89 20.32
C SER A 152 -27.32 14.05 18.81
N SER A 153 -26.07 13.99 18.34
CA SER A 153 -25.66 14.09 16.94
C SER A 153 -25.89 12.81 16.12
N ILE A 154 -25.87 12.92 14.79
CA ILE A 154 -25.72 11.74 13.90
C ILE A 154 -24.23 11.45 13.72
N ASN A 155 -23.80 10.24 14.04
CA ASN A 155 -22.39 9.84 13.92
C ASN A 155 -22.21 8.81 12.81
N VAL A 156 -21.46 9.18 11.77
CA VAL A 156 -21.05 8.26 10.71
C VAL A 156 -19.68 7.72 11.05
N VAL A 157 -19.59 6.43 11.36
CA VAL A 157 -18.39 5.80 11.91
C VAL A 157 -17.72 4.93 10.85
N ASP A 158 -16.42 5.14 10.67
CA ASP A 158 -15.55 4.26 9.89
C ASP A 158 -15.49 2.86 10.52
N GLY A 159 -16.03 1.87 9.81
CA GLY A 159 -16.04 0.48 10.23
C GLY A 159 -14.62 -0.15 10.27
N GLY A 160 -13.72 0.28 9.39
CA GLY A 160 -12.31 -0.15 9.39
C GLY A 160 -11.59 0.30 10.65
N PHE A 161 -11.73 1.58 11.01
CA PHE A 161 -11.32 2.13 12.30
C PHE A 161 -11.92 1.33 13.47
N LEU A 162 -13.23 1.15 13.47
CA LEU A 162 -13.97 0.53 14.56
C LEU A 162 -13.44 -0.88 14.84
N LEU A 163 -13.22 -1.68 13.78
CA LEU A 163 -12.70 -3.05 13.87
C LEU A 163 -11.42 -3.14 14.71
N HIS A 164 -10.51 -2.18 14.58
CA HIS A 164 -9.23 -2.18 15.30
C HIS A 164 -9.29 -1.48 16.66
N ARG A 165 -10.30 -0.64 16.87
CA ARG A 165 -10.48 0.19 18.06
C ARG A 165 -10.97 -0.60 19.27
N VAL A 166 -11.95 -1.48 19.08
CA VAL A 166 -12.50 -2.33 20.15
C VAL A 166 -11.54 -3.47 20.43
N LYS A 167 -10.96 -3.54 21.64
CA LYS A 167 -9.94 -4.54 21.99
C LYS A 167 -10.56 -5.85 22.43
N TRP A 168 -10.06 -6.95 21.88
CA TRP A 168 -10.52 -8.30 22.21
C TRP A 168 -9.57 -8.94 23.22
N ASN A 169 -10.13 -9.69 24.17
CA ASN A 169 -9.34 -10.62 24.98
C ASN A 169 -9.37 -12.01 24.32
N VAL A 170 -8.21 -12.65 24.23
CA VAL A 170 -8.12 -14.04 23.76
C VAL A 170 -8.95 -14.93 24.70
N GLY A 171 -9.74 -15.84 24.13
CA GLY A 171 -10.67 -16.69 24.87
C GLY A 171 -12.08 -16.12 25.05
N CYS A 172 -12.36 -14.87 24.64
CA CYS A 172 -13.73 -14.35 24.59
C CYS A 172 -14.53 -14.98 23.45
N LYS A 173 -15.85 -15.14 23.66
CA LYS A 173 -16.78 -15.58 22.62
C LYS A 173 -16.96 -14.52 21.55
N PHE A 174 -17.20 -14.93 20.30
CA PHE A 174 -17.51 -13.99 19.21
C PHE A 174 -18.77 -13.16 19.49
N SER A 175 -19.81 -13.74 20.10
CA SER A 175 -21.00 -12.98 20.54
C SER A 175 -20.65 -11.86 21.51
N SER A 176 -19.82 -12.16 22.53
CA SER A 176 -19.34 -11.19 23.51
C SER A 176 -18.45 -10.12 22.87
N ILE A 177 -17.72 -10.46 21.81
CA ILE A 177 -16.97 -9.46 21.02
C ILE A 177 -17.96 -8.52 20.34
N CYS A 178 -18.99 -9.03 19.66
CA CYS A 178 -20.01 -8.21 19.01
C CYS A 178 -20.76 -7.30 20.01
N ASP A 179 -21.05 -7.79 21.22
CA ASP A 179 -21.62 -6.99 22.32
C ASP A 179 -20.72 -5.82 22.71
N GLN A 180 -19.39 -6.03 22.74
CA GLN A 180 -18.42 -4.98 23.03
C GLN A 180 -18.41 -3.89 21.97
N TYR A 181 -18.59 -4.23 20.68
CA TYR A 181 -18.70 -3.24 19.61
C TYR A 181 -19.93 -2.35 19.76
N VAL A 182 -21.09 -2.94 20.02
CA VAL A 182 -22.33 -2.19 20.27
C VAL A 182 -22.18 -1.29 21.51
N SER A 183 -21.66 -1.85 22.61
CA SER A 183 -21.43 -1.11 23.85
C SER A 183 -20.47 0.06 23.64
N TYR A 184 -19.41 -0.13 22.84
CA TYR A 184 -18.47 0.92 22.48
C TYR A 184 -19.17 2.06 21.72
N LEU A 185 -19.94 1.74 20.67
CA LEU A 185 -20.64 2.74 19.87
C LEU A 185 -21.62 3.57 20.72
N ILE A 186 -22.49 2.91 21.49
CA ILE A 186 -23.50 3.60 22.32
C ILE A 186 -22.81 4.47 23.39
N LYS A 187 -21.77 3.94 24.04
CA LYS A 187 -21.05 4.66 25.08
C LYS A 187 -20.39 5.94 24.56
N HIS A 188 -19.74 5.87 23.40
CA HIS A 188 -18.90 6.94 22.89
C HIS A 188 -19.64 7.90 21.95
N TYR A 189 -20.62 7.42 21.20
CA TYR A 189 -21.26 8.15 20.11
C TYR A 189 -22.80 8.12 20.19
N GLY A 190 -23.38 7.45 21.20
CA GLY A 190 -24.83 7.35 21.35
C GLY A 190 -25.51 6.39 20.38
N GLU A 191 -26.84 6.37 20.40
CA GLU A 191 -27.65 5.41 19.62
C GLU A 191 -27.75 5.76 18.13
N LYS A 192 -27.59 7.06 17.79
CA LYS A 192 -27.69 7.56 16.41
C LYS A 192 -26.39 7.39 15.64
N CYS A 193 -25.96 6.13 15.52
CA CYS A 193 -24.75 5.74 14.80
C CYS A 193 -25.08 5.07 13.47
N ILE A 194 -24.28 5.38 12.45
CA ILE A 194 -24.26 4.71 11.16
C ILE A 194 -22.84 4.19 10.94
N VAL A 195 -22.66 2.87 10.97
CA VAL A 195 -21.35 2.24 10.76
C VAL A 195 -21.23 1.80 9.31
N ILE A 196 -20.16 2.22 8.63
CA ILE A 196 -19.94 1.87 7.23
C ILE A 196 -18.67 1.03 7.12
N PHE A 197 -18.82 -0.21 6.65
CA PHE A 197 -17.71 -1.14 6.46
C PHE A 197 -17.19 -1.15 5.03
N ASP A 198 -15.90 -1.43 4.89
CA ASP A 198 -15.29 -1.74 3.59
C ASP A 198 -15.93 -2.99 2.95
N GLY A 199 -15.97 -2.98 1.62
CA GLY A 199 -16.27 -4.13 0.79
C GLY A 199 -15.05 -5.03 0.62
N TYR A 200 -15.12 -6.24 1.17
CA TYR A 200 -14.07 -7.26 1.10
C TYR A 200 -14.35 -8.33 0.01
N GLY A 201 -14.83 -7.91 -1.16
CA GLY A 201 -15.08 -8.78 -2.32
C GLY A 201 -13.83 -9.07 -3.16
N GLU A 202 -13.90 -10.07 -4.05
CA GLU A 202 -12.80 -10.50 -4.94
C GLU A 202 -12.44 -9.51 -6.06
N ALA A 203 -13.01 -8.30 -6.05
CA ALA A 203 -12.73 -7.31 -7.09
C ALA A 203 -11.29 -6.77 -6.99
N ASN A 204 -10.65 -6.61 -8.16
CA ASN A 204 -9.39 -5.90 -8.32
C ASN A 204 -9.55 -4.43 -7.90
N ASN A 205 -9.50 -4.15 -6.59
CA ASN A 205 -9.53 -2.78 -6.07
C ASN A 205 -8.11 -2.21 -5.98
N THR A 206 -7.99 -0.89 -6.06
CA THR A 206 -6.71 -0.16 -6.01
C THR A 206 -5.98 -0.32 -4.67
N LYS A 207 -6.68 -0.72 -3.59
CA LYS A 207 -6.11 -0.99 -2.26
C LYS A 207 -5.54 -2.40 -2.09
N LEU A 208 -5.71 -3.34 -3.02
CA LEU A 208 -5.20 -4.71 -2.89
C LEU A 208 -3.68 -4.77 -2.69
N ALA A 209 -2.92 -3.92 -3.38
CA ALA A 209 -1.46 -3.87 -3.22
C ALA A 209 -1.07 -3.44 -1.80
N GLU A 210 -1.79 -2.46 -1.24
CA GLU A 210 -1.58 -1.99 0.13
C GLU A 210 -2.02 -3.06 1.15
N GLN A 211 -3.16 -3.70 0.95
CA GLN A 211 -3.64 -4.80 1.78
C GLN A 211 -2.67 -5.99 1.78
N ARG A 212 -2.13 -6.37 0.61
CA ARG A 212 -1.11 -7.44 0.49
C ARG A 212 0.20 -7.07 1.19
N ARG A 213 0.66 -5.82 1.11
CA ARG A 213 1.84 -5.35 1.86
C ARG A 213 1.62 -5.37 3.37
N ARG A 214 0.40 -5.14 3.86
CA ARG A 214 0.06 -5.25 5.30
C ARG A 214 -0.02 -6.71 5.78
N GLY A 215 -0.33 -7.65 4.90
CA GLY A 215 -0.60 -9.06 5.24
C GLY A 215 0.61 -10.00 5.37
N THR A 216 1.84 -9.56 5.07
CA THR A 216 2.94 -10.49 4.72
C THR A 216 3.71 -11.15 5.87
N THR A 217 3.48 -10.83 7.15
CA THR A 217 4.29 -11.43 8.24
C THR A 217 3.54 -11.90 9.50
N LYS A 218 2.27 -11.51 9.71
CA LYS A 218 1.55 -11.79 10.97
C LYS A 218 0.04 -12.02 10.77
N MET A 219 -0.34 -12.79 9.75
CA MET A 219 -1.73 -13.13 9.47
C MET A 219 -2.09 -14.50 10.06
N SER A 220 -3.30 -14.63 10.60
CA SER A 220 -3.84 -15.93 11.03
C SER A 220 -4.31 -16.75 9.82
N VAL A 221 -4.47 -18.06 10.03
CA VAL A 221 -5.17 -18.94 9.09
C VAL A 221 -6.62 -18.52 8.94
N ASP A 222 -7.30 -19.05 7.93
CA ASP A 222 -8.75 -18.92 7.81
C ASP A 222 -9.42 -19.59 9.01
N ILE A 223 -10.26 -18.85 9.71
CA ILE A 223 -11.00 -19.33 10.88
C ILE A 223 -12.48 -19.34 10.50
N ASN A 224 -13.08 -20.52 10.57
CA ASN A 224 -14.53 -20.67 10.56
C ASN A 224 -15.01 -20.66 12.02
N PHE A 225 -16.05 -19.89 12.31
CA PHE A 225 -16.51 -19.71 13.68
C PHE A 225 -18.01 -19.46 13.76
N GLU A 226 -18.58 -19.83 14.90
CA GLU A 226 -19.93 -19.48 15.32
C GLU A 226 -19.87 -18.46 16.47
N GLU A 227 -21.01 -17.81 16.74
CA GLU A 227 -21.14 -16.82 17.82
C GLU A 227 -20.71 -17.34 19.20
N THR A 228 -20.92 -18.63 19.46
CA THR A 228 -20.64 -19.28 20.74
C THR A 228 -19.17 -19.67 20.92
N MET A 229 -18.40 -19.71 19.83
CA MET A 229 -16.99 -20.10 19.83
C MET A 229 -16.11 -18.97 20.37
N THR A 230 -14.97 -19.34 20.95
CA THR A 230 -14.00 -18.40 21.52
C THR A 230 -12.91 -18.05 20.53
N VAL A 231 -12.46 -16.79 20.51
CA VAL A 231 -11.33 -16.37 19.68
C VAL A 231 -10.02 -16.98 20.21
N THR A 232 -9.29 -17.68 19.34
CA THR A 232 -8.06 -18.42 19.69
C THR A 232 -6.77 -17.71 19.27
N VAL A 233 -6.90 -16.63 18.49
CA VAL A 233 -5.78 -15.85 17.95
C VAL A 233 -5.86 -14.40 18.39
N GLN A 234 -4.73 -13.70 18.33
CA GLN A 234 -4.70 -12.25 18.58
C GLN A 234 -5.55 -11.50 17.54
N GLN A 235 -6.22 -10.43 17.99
CA GLN A 235 -7.09 -9.60 17.16
C GLN A 235 -6.39 -9.11 15.89
N GLU A 236 -5.16 -8.63 16.01
CA GLU A 236 -4.39 -8.10 14.90
C GLU A 236 -4.15 -9.17 13.81
N HIS A 237 -3.88 -10.41 14.22
CA HIS A 237 -3.67 -11.53 13.30
C HIS A 237 -4.98 -12.00 12.66
N PHE A 238 -6.09 -11.95 13.39
CA PHE A 238 -7.43 -12.25 12.87
C PHE A 238 -7.84 -11.23 11.80
N LEU A 239 -7.77 -9.94 12.11
CA LEU A 239 -8.19 -8.85 11.24
C LEU A 239 -7.23 -8.60 10.06
N ALA A 240 -5.99 -9.08 10.14
CA ALA A 240 -5.09 -9.11 8.99
C ALA A 240 -5.60 -10.04 7.88
N ASN A 241 -6.38 -11.08 8.23
CA ASN A 241 -6.96 -12.01 7.25
C ASN A 241 -8.27 -11.44 6.70
N GLY A 242 -8.29 -11.14 5.38
CA GLY A 242 -9.46 -10.61 4.69
C GLY A 242 -10.68 -11.53 4.78
N ARG A 243 -10.50 -12.86 4.67
CA ARG A 243 -11.60 -13.83 4.75
C ARG A 243 -12.22 -13.88 6.13
N ASN A 244 -11.40 -13.76 7.18
CA ASN A 244 -11.89 -13.69 8.56
C ASN A 244 -12.72 -12.43 8.78
N LYS A 245 -12.29 -11.28 8.24
CA LYS A 245 -13.09 -10.04 8.26
C LYS A 245 -14.42 -10.19 7.51
N THR A 246 -14.41 -10.76 6.31
CA THR A 246 -15.62 -11.00 5.51
C THR A 246 -16.64 -11.86 6.26
N ARG A 247 -16.20 -12.80 7.12
CA ARG A 247 -17.09 -13.59 8.00
C ARG A 247 -17.55 -12.84 9.24
N LEU A 248 -16.70 -12.01 9.84
CA LEU A 248 -17.02 -11.26 11.07
C LEU A 248 -18.00 -10.11 10.84
N ILE A 249 -17.85 -9.38 9.73
CA ILE A 249 -18.63 -8.16 9.46
C ILE A 249 -20.14 -8.43 9.43
N PRO A 250 -20.66 -9.46 8.73
CA PRO A 250 -22.09 -9.79 8.76
C PRO A 250 -22.62 -10.00 10.18
N LEU A 251 -21.86 -10.69 11.03
CA LEU A 251 -22.24 -10.95 12.42
C LEU A 251 -22.30 -9.64 13.23
N LEU A 252 -21.30 -8.77 13.09
CA LEU A 252 -21.29 -7.45 13.73
C LEU A 252 -22.49 -6.62 13.28
N ARG A 253 -22.79 -6.62 11.99
CA ARG A 253 -23.90 -5.87 11.43
C ARG A 253 -25.24 -6.34 11.95
N GLN A 254 -25.47 -7.65 11.96
CA GLN A 254 -26.69 -8.22 12.54
C GLN A 254 -26.83 -7.78 14.00
N LYS A 255 -25.77 -7.88 14.80
CA LYS A 255 -25.78 -7.48 16.21
C LYS A 255 -26.05 -5.98 16.39
N MET A 256 -25.42 -5.13 15.59
CA MET A 256 -25.62 -3.68 15.59
C MET A 256 -27.06 -3.32 15.22
N SER A 257 -27.61 -3.90 14.16
CA SER A 257 -28.97 -3.65 13.71
C SER A 257 -30.03 -4.13 14.72
N SER A 258 -29.81 -5.25 15.40
CA SER A 258 -30.66 -5.68 16.51
C SER A 258 -30.66 -4.73 17.71
N ASN A 259 -29.66 -3.85 17.82
CA ASN A 259 -29.55 -2.81 18.84
C ASN A 259 -29.84 -1.41 18.28
N GLY A 260 -30.50 -1.31 17.13
CA GLY A 260 -30.94 -0.03 16.53
C GLY A 260 -29.83 0.77 15.85
N ILE A 261 -28.62 0.22 15.70
CA ILE A 261 -27.51 0.88 15.01
C ILE A 261 -27.57 0.55 13.51
N GLU A 262 -27.58 1.59 12.68
CA GLU A 262 -27.60 1.45 11.22
C GLU A 262 -26.22 0.97 10.72
N THR A 263 -26.20 0.03 9.78
CA THR A 263 -24.95 -0.42 9.14
C THR A 263 -25.06 -0.46 7.63
N ARG A 264 -23.99 -0.11 6.93
CA ARG A 264 -23.90 -0.13 5.47
C ARG A 264 -22.58 -0.76 5.02
N ASP A 265 -22.55 -1.32 3.81
CA ASP A 265 -21.32 -1.83 3.20
C ASP A 265 -20.99 -1.02 1.94
N ALA A 266 -19.71 -0.70 1.79
CA ALA A 266 -19.19 -0.23 0.52
C ALA A 266 -18.96 -1.40 -0.44
N LYS A 267 -18.98 -1.14 -1.76
CA LYS A 267 -18.59 -2.15 -2.76
C LYS A 267 -17.09 -2.46 -2.77
N GLY A 268 -16.29 -1.56 -2.22
CA GLY A 268 -14.83 -1.67 -2.13
C GLY A 268 -14.38 -0.79 -0.99
N ASP A 269 -13.60 0.25 -1.29
CA ASP A 269 -13.19 1.22 -0.27
C ASP A 269 -14.37 2.02 0.30
N ALA A 270 -14.46 2.15 1.62
CA ALA A 270 -15.54 2.86 2.30
C ALA A 270 -15.30 4.37 2.42
N ASP A 271 -14.09 4.90 2.22
CA ASP A 271 -13.72 6.27 2.59
C ASP A 271 -14.65 7.31 1.95
N THR A 272 -14.86 7.19 0.63
CA THR A 272 -15.77 8.10 -0.09
C THR A 272 -17.23 7.91 0.33
N TYR A 273 -17.65 6.67 0.65
CA TYR A 273 -19.03 6.40 1.07
C TYR A 273 -19.32 6.99 2.46
N ILE A 274 -18.36 6.88 3.38
CA ILE A 274 -18.41 7.50 4.71
C ILE A 274 -18.63 9.00 4.60
N VAL A 275 -17.79 9.68 3.82
CA VAL A 275 -17.91 11.13 3.64
C VAL A 275 -19.25 11.52 3.00
N ARG A 276 -19.66 10.83 1.92
CA ARG A 276 -20.93 11.11 1.26
C ARG A 276 -22.13 10.88 2.18
N CYS A 277 -22.10 9.85 3.02
CA CYS A 277 -23.15 9.60 4.01
C CYS A 277 -23.22 10.73 5.04
N GLY A 278 -22.07 11.22 5.52
CA GLY A 278 -22.02 12.39 6.42
C GLY A 278 -22.64 13.63 5.77
N LEU A 279 -22.26 13.93 4.53
CA LEU A 279 -22.80 15.05 3.75
C LEU A 279 -24.30 14.93 3.51
N GLU A 280 -24.79 13.75 3.15
CA GLU A 280 -26.21 13.46 2.97
C GLU A 280 -26.98 13.74 4.27
N LYS A 281 -26.50 13.23 5.42
CA LYS A 281 -27.17 13.42 6.71
C LYS A 281 -27.16 14.88 7.17
N ALA A 282 -26.11 15.64 6.84
CA ALA A 282 -26.00 17.05 7.16
C ALA A 282 -27.05 17.93 6.46
N THR A 283 -27.69 17.43 5.38
CA THR A 283 -28.81 18.15 4.74
C THR A 283 -30.09 18.18 5.57
N SER A 284 -30.24 17.25 6.52
CA SER A 284 -31.48 17.02 7.28
C SER A 284 -31.28 17.03 8.79
N HIS A 285 -30.04 17.09 9.27
CA HIS A 285 -29.71 17.04 10.69
C HIS A 285 -28.79 18.21 11.06
N PRO A 286 -29.04 18.88 12.20
CA PRO A 286 -28.29 20.07 12.60
C PRO A 286 -26.84 19.78 12.99
N THR A 287 -26.54 18.56 13.43
CA THR A 287 -25.20 18.17 13.86
C THR A 287 -24.88 16.77 13.39
N VAL A 288 -23.84 16.67 12.56
CA VAL A 288 -23.33 15.42 12.01
C VAL A 288 -21.82 15.36 12.23
N ALA A 289 -21.34 14.21 12.69
CA ALA A 289 -19.92 13.95 12.86
C ALA A 289 -19.50 12.71 12.07
N ILE A 290 -18.37 12.79 11.37
CA ILE A 290 -17.66 11.67 10.76
C ILE A 290 -16.54 11.25 11.71
N ILE A 291 -16.50 9.97 12.06
CA ILE A 291 -15.58 9.42 13.05
C ILE A 291 -14.61 8.45 12.36
N GLY A 292 -13.31 8.74 12.39
CA GLY A 292 -12.30 7.87 11.79
C GLY A 292 -10.87 8.37 11.99
N GLU A 293 -9.88 7.48 11.82
CA GLU A 293 -8.45 7.79 11.94
C GLU A 293 -7.77 8.07 10.60
N ASP A 294 -8.36 7.65 9.47
CA ASP A 294 -7.70 7.81 8.17
C ASP A 294 -7.79 9.26 7.72
N VAL A 295 -6.62 9.81 7.37
CA VAL A 295 -6.47 11.16 6.81
C VAL A 295 -7.21 11.28 5.47
N ASP A 296 -7.38 10.17 4.76
CA ASP A 296 -8.09 10.14 3.49
C ASP A 296 -9.54 10.62 3.68
N LEU A 297 -10.18 10.32 4.82
CA LEU A 297 -11.54 10.78 5.14
C LEU A 297 -11.65 12.30 5.24
N ILE A 298 -10.79 12.96 6.02
CA ILE A 298 -10.85 14.43 6.17
C ILE A 298 -10.44 15.14 4.88
N VAL A 299 -9.52 14.57 4.10
CA VAL A 299 -9.13 15.10 2.78
C VAL A 299 -10.31 15.06 1.81
N ILE A 300 -11.02 13.93 1.74
CA ILE A 300 -12.22 13.79 0.91
C ILE A 300 -13.33 14.73 1.42
N LEU A 301 -13.48 14.88 2.74
CA LEU A 301 -14.44 15.80 3.34
C LEU A 301 -14.17 17.26 2.95
N ILE A 302 -12.92 17.74 3.05
CA ILE A 302 -12.53 19.10 2.62
C ILE A 302 -12.83 19.30 1.13
N ALA A 303 -12.60 18.29 0.30
CA ALA A 303 -12.81 18.37 -1.14
C ALA A 303 -14.29 18.37 -1.53
N LEU A 304 -15.15 17.67 -0.80
CA LEU A 304 -16.56 17.45 -1.16
C LEU A 304 -17.55 18.31 -0.38
N ALA A 305 -17.18 18.85 0.79
CA ALA A 305 -18.10 19.63 1.62
C ALA A 305 -18.51 20.95 0.94
N PRO A 306 -19.83 21.21 0.76
CA PRO A 306 -20.33 22.52 0.37
C PRO A 306 -19.94 23.61 1.38
N ALA A 307 -19.85 24.86 0.93
CA ALA A 307 -19.45 26.01 1.75
C ALA A 307 -20.42 26.29 2.91
N GLU A 308 -21.67 25.87 2.73
CA GLU A 308 -22.79 26.10 3.63
C GLU A 308 -22.96 24.96 4.64
N SER A 309 -22.30 23.82 4.40
CA SER A 309 -22.38 22.64 5.25
C SER A 309 -21.38 22.71 6.40
N ASP A 310 -21.87 22.48 7.61
CA ASP A 310 -21.05 22.39 8.81
C ASP A 310 -21.09 20.97 9.37
N ILE A 311 -20.03 20.22 9.09
CA ILE A 311 -19.87 18.83 9.48
C ILE A 311 -18.59 18.74 10.29
N TYR A 312 -18.65 17.95 11.35
CA TYR A 312 -17.48 17.68 12.16
C TYR A 312 -16.78 16.42 11.70
N PHE A 313 -15.45 16.45 11.68
CA PHE A 313 -14.62 15.27 11.61
C PHE A 313 -13.93 15.09 12.96
N MET A 314 -14.08 13.93 13.57
CA MET A 314 -13.39 13.58 14.80
C MET A 314 -12.35 12.49 14.54
N GLU A 315 -11.08 12.84 14.72
CA GLU A 315 -9.98 11.89 14.80
C GLU A 315 -9.90 11.36 16.24
N PRO A 316 -10.27 10.09 16.51
CA PRO A 316 -10.35 9.59 17.87
C PRO A 316 -8.95 9.42 18.49
N GLY A 317 -8.71 10.05 19.63
CA GLY A 317 -7.43 9.96 20.36
C GLY A 317 -7.06 8.54 20.77
N LYS A 318 -5.77 8.27 21.02
CA LYS A 318 -5.26 6.95 21.42
C LYS A 318 -4.40 7.04 22.67
N GLY A 319 -4.76 6.26 23.70
CA GLY A 319 -4.04 6.26 24.97
C GLY A 319 -4.15 7.62 25.67
N LYS A 320 -3.02 8.32 25.80
CA LYS A 320 -2.95 9.68 26.39
C LYS A 320 -3.15 10.80 25.37
N VAL A 321 -3.21 10.49 24.08
CA VAL A 321 -3.45 11.47 23.03
C VAL A 321 -4.95 11.74 22.98
N GLU A 322 -5.33 13.01 23.10
CA GLU A 322 -6.72 13.45 23.03
C GLU A 322 -7.27 13.34 21.59
N ALA A 323 -8.59 13.31 21.46
CA ALA A 323 -9.24 13.34 20.17
C ALA A 323 -9.11 14.74 19.55
N LYS A 324 -8.94 14.80 18.23
CA LYS A 324 -8.94 16.04 17.48
C LYS A 324 -10.28 16.20 16.77
N ILE A 325 -10.79 17.41 16.77
CA ILE A 325 -12.05 17.75 16.11
C ILE A 325 -11.76 18.81 15.07
N PHE A 326 -12.39 18.68 13.91
CA PHE A 326 -12.30 19.65 12.82
C PHE A 326 -13.71 19.95 12.33
N SER A 327 -14.02 21.21 12.00
CA SER A 327 -15.29 21.60 11.38
C SER A 327 -15.03 21.95 9.91
N THR A 328 -15.90 21.51 8.99
CA THR A 328 -15.78 21.86 7.56
C THR A 328 -15.80 23.36 7.35
N ARG A 329 -16.63 24.08 8.13
CA ARG A 329 -16.69 25.55 8.10
C ARG A 329 -15.33 26.18 8.39
N LYS A 330 -14.68 25.81 9.49
CA LYS A 330 -13.36 26.35 9.87
C LYS A 330 -12.29 25.96 8.86
N LEU A 331 -12.30 24.69 8.42
CA LEU A 331 -11.38 24.21 7.39
C LEU A 331 -11.53 25.03 6.10
N GLN A 332 -12.73 25.30 5.62
CA GLN A 332 -12.94 26.10 4.41
C GLN A 332 -12.52 27.56 4.57
N GLN A 333 -12.67 28.14 5.76
CA GLN A 333 -12.32 29.53 6.05
C GLN A 333 -10.81 29.75 6.23
N GLU A 334 -10.15 28.85 6.96
CA GLU A 334 -8.76 29.04 7.39
C GLU A 334 -7.75 28.27 6.54
N LEU A 335 -8.18 27.23 5.80
CA LEU A 335 -7.28 26.43 4.96
C LEU A 335 -7.14 27.04 3.56
N SER A 336 -6.12 27.87 3.38
CA SER A 336 -5.88 28.60 2.11
C SER A 336 -5.78 27.71 0.86
N PHE A 337 -5.44 26.43 1.02
CA PHE A 337 -5.27 25.44 -0.05
C PHE A 337 -6.38 24.39 -0.10
N ALA A 338 -7.52 24.59 0.56
CA ALA A 338 -8.66 23.67 0.56
C ALA A 338 -9.07 23.24 -0.86
N GLN A 339 -9.14 24.18 -1.80
CA GLN A 339 -9.46 23.93 -3.21
C GLN A 339 -8.44 23.01 -3.92
N THR A 340 -7.22 22.90 -3.40
CA THR A 340 -6.13 22.10 -4.00
C THR A 340 -5.80 20.86 -3.16
N ILE A 341 -6.67 20.49 -2.19
CA ILE A 341 -6.36 19.46 -1.19
C ILE A 341 -6.10 18.08 -1.79
N LEU A 342 -6.85 17.68 -2.84
CA LEU A 342 -6.66 16.38 -3.49
C LEU A 342 -5.32 16.33 -4.23
N LEU A 343 -4.95 17.43 -4.92
CA LEU A 343 -3.64 17.55 -5.57
C LEU A 343 -2.51 17.45 -4.53
N LEU A 344 -2.62 18.20 -3.42
CA LEU A 344 -1.66 18.14 -2.31
C LEU A 344 -1.53 16.73 -1.75
N HIS A 345 -2.66 16.07 -1.49
CA HIS A 345 -2.70 14.73 -0.93
C HIS A 345 -2.01 13.72 -1.87
N ALA A 346 -2.29 13.78 -3.17
CA ALA A 346 -1.68 12.92 -4.19
C ALA A 346 -0.16 13.16 -4.30
N PHE A 347 0.31 14.40 -4.39
CA PHE A 347 1.73 14.72 -4.55
C PHE A 347 2.56 14.62 -3.26
N SER A 348 1.90 14.60 -2.09
CA SER A 348 2.54 14.31 -0.81
C SER A 348 2.59 12.81 -0.47
N GLY A 349 2.07 11.96 -1.37
CA GLY A 349 1.97 10.50 -1.27
C GLY A 349 0.79 10.02 -0.44
N CYS A 350 -0.07 9.19 -1.02
CA CYS A 350 -1.20 8.53 -0.35
C CYS A 350 -1.14 6.99 -0.51
N ASP A 351 -2.26 6.29 -0.39
CA ASP A 351 -2.28 4.83 -0.62
C ASP A 351 -2.09 4.46 -2.10
N THR A 352 -2.54 5.32 -3.01
CA THR A 352 -2.49 5.09 -4.46
C THR A 352 -1.34 5.81 -5.15
N THR A 353 -0.65 6.74 -4.48
CA THR A 353 0.50 7.48 -5.02
C THR A 353 1.71 7.39 -4.11
N SER A 354 2.90 7.43 -4.69
CA SER A 354 4.12 7.41 -3.90
C SER A 354 4.40 8.73 -3.18
N ALA A 355 5.02 8.64 -2.01
CA ALA A 355 5.78 9.77 -1.47
C ALA A 355 6.98 10.11 -2.37
N ILE A 356 7.36 11.38 -2.39
CA ILE A 356 8.49 11.86 -3.19
C ILE A 356 9.78 11.81 -2.37
N TYR A 357 10.86 11.33 -2.98
CA TYR A 357 12.14 11.16 -2.31
C TYR A 357 12.66 12.45 -1.69
N ARG A 358 13.03 12.38 -0.40
CA ARG A 358 13.53 13.52 0.40
C ARG A 358 12.56 14.70 0.51
N LYS A 359 11.25 14.48 0.33
CA LYS A 359 10.22 15.50 0.52
C LYS A 359 9.23 15.05 1.59
N SER A 360 9.01 15.91 2.58
CA SER A 360 8.06 15.65 3.65
C SER A 360 6.70 16.24 3.33
N LYS A 361 5.63 15.68 3.90
CA LYS A 361 4.28 16.25 3.77
C LYS A 361 4.23 17.72 4.22
N ALA A 362 4.88 18.04 5.34
CA ALA A 362 5.00 19.42 5.83
C ALA A 362 5.68 20.35 4.81
N SER A 363 6.74 19.89 4.14
CA SER A 363 7.40 20.69 3.09
C SER A 363 6.49 20.92 1.88
N THR A 364 5.70 19.91 1.49
CA THR A 364 4.71 20.04 0.41
C THR A 364 3.57 20.97 0.83
N VAL A 365 3.04 20.86 2.05
CA VAL A 365 2.02 21.79 2.57
C VAL A 365 2.52 23.23 2.52
N ASN A 366 3.76 23.49 2.97
CA ASN A 366 4.33 24.83 2.92
C ASN A 366 4.50 25.34 1.48
N LEU A 367 4.83 24.46 0.52
CA LEU A 367 4.83 24.81 -0.90
C LEU A 367 3.44 25.27 -1.37
N PHE A 368 2.39 24.52 -1.04
CA PHE A 368 1.02 24.88 -1.41
C PHE A 368 0.54 26.17 -0.76
N LYS A 369 0.92 26.42 0.49
CA LYS A 369 0.65 27.70 1.18
C LYS A 369 1.33 28.87 0.47
N ASN A 370 2.58 28.71 0.06
CA ASN A 370 3.40 29.81 -0.49
C ASN A 370 3.20 30.04 -1.99
N GLN A 371 2.78 29.02 -2.76
CA GLN A 371 2.62 29.08 -4.22
C GLN A 371 1.17 28.80 -4.64
N LEU A 372 0.20 29.29 -3.87
CA LEU A 372 -1.21 28.94 -4.02
C LEU A 372 -1.75 29.16 -5.44
N SER A 373 -1.44 30.30 -6.07
CA SER A 373 -1.89 30.59 -7.44
C SER A 373 -1.35 29.60 -8.47
N GLN A 374 -0.07 29.24 -8.37
CA GLN A 374 0.53 28.21 -9.23
C GLN A 374 -0.10 26.84 -8.98
N MET A 375 -0.33 26.47 -7.72
CA MET A 375 -0.94 25.18 -7.37
C MET A 375 -2.40 25.08 -7.84
N LYS A 376 -3.16 26.18 -7.80
CA LYS A 376 -4.52 26.24 -8.36
C LYS A 376 -4.52 26.01 -9.86
N ASN A 377 -3.64 26.69 -10.60
CA ASN A 377 -3.53 26.49 -12.06
C ASN A 377 -3.18 25.05 -12.42
N ILE A 378 -2.32 24.40 -11.63
CA ILE A 378 -2.01 22.97 -11.82
C ILE A 378 -3.24 22.12 -11.47
N ALA A 379 -3.89 22.39 -10.34
CA ALA A 379 -5.07 21.66 -9.89
C ALA A 379 -6.21 21.72 -10.91
N ASP A 380 -6.47 22.87 -11.53
CA ASP A 380 -7.51 23.04 -12.55
C ASP A 380 -7.32 22.07 -13.73
N ILE A 381 -6.06 21.80 -14.11
CA ILE A 381 -5.74 20.81 -15.14
C ILE A 381 -6.02 19.39 -14.63
N PHE A 382 -5.57 19.05 -13.42
CA PHE A 382 -5.78 17.71 -12.86
C PHE A 382 -7.25 17.40 -12.55
N TYR A 383 -8.04 18.40 -12.20
CA TYR A 383 -9.44 18.24 -11.79
C TYR A 383 -10.41 18.25 -12.96
N ASN A 384 -10.00 18.80 -14.11
CA ASN A 384 -10.81 18.77 -15.31
C ASN A 384 -10.86 17.35 -15.90
N PRO A 385 -12.02 16.68 -15.93
CA PRO A 385 -12.15 15.32 -16.47
C PRO A 385 -11.84 15.24 -17.97
N SER A 386 -11.88 16.37 -18.68
CA SER A 386 -11.57 16.47 -20.11
C SER A 386 -10.08 16.74 -20.40
N SER A 387 -9.24 16.86 -19.36
CA SER A 387 -7.80 17.07 -19.56
C SER A 387 -7.13 15.89 -20.23
N THR A 388 -6.34 16.18 -21.27
CA THR A 388 -5.59 15.17 -22.00
C THR A 388 -4.27 14.84 -21.30
N SER A 389 -3.66 13.70 -21.67
CA SER A 389 -2.31 13.35 -21.20
C SER A 389 -1.28 14.45 -21.52
N ASP A 390 -1.41 15.11 -22.67
CA ASP A 390 -0.51 16.19 -23.10
C ASP A 390 -0.66 17.46 -22.27
N ALA A 391 -1.81 17.67 -21.62
CA ALA A 391 -2.01 18.75 -20.66
C ALA A 391 -1.53 18.36 -19.25
N ILE A 392 -1.83 17.11 -18.84
CA ILE A 392 -1.50 16.60 -17.50
C ILE A 392 0.01 16.46 -17.33
N SER A 393 0.74 15.97 -18.35
CA SER A 393 2.18 15.70 -18.25
C SER A 393 3.00 16.97 -17.94
N PRO A 394 2.86 18.09 -18.68
CA PRO A 394 3.55 19.34 -18.35
C PRO A 394 3.11 19.94 -17.01
N ALA A 395 1.85 19.77 -16.61
CA ALA A 395 1.37 20.21 -15.30
C ALA A 395 2.03 19.42 -14.16
N GLY A 396 2.16 18.11 -14.33
CA GLY A 396 2.92 17.23 -13.43
C GLY A 396 4.40 17.60 -13.38
N GLU A 397 5.01 17.91 -14.52
CA GLU A 397 6.40 18.36 -14.59
C GLU A 397 6.63 19.66 -13.79
N LYS A 398 5.77 20.66 -14.00
CA LYS A 398 5.76 21.91 -13.20
C LYS A 398 5.60 21.63 -11.71
N MET A 399 4.79 20.65 -11.35
CA MET A 399 4.61 20.25 -9.95
C MET A 399 5.91 19.69 -9.35
N PHE A 400 6.59 18.78 -10.06
CA PHE A 400 7.87 18.25 -9.60
C PHE A 400 8.96 19.31 -9.51
N LEU A 401 9.05 20.21 -10.49
CA LEU A 401 9.98 21.36 -10.45
C LEU A 401 9.73 22.23 -9.20
N ALA A 402 8.47 22.54 -8.89
CA ALA A 402 8.09 23.28 -7.69
C ALA A 402 8.47 22.54 -6.40
N ILE A 403 8.20 21.23 -6.32
CA ILE A 403 8.54 20.39 -5.17
C ILE A 403 10.06 20.32 -4.94
N TYR A 404 10.84 20.24 -6.01
CA TYR A 404 12.31 20.25 -5.93
C TYR A 404 12.91 21.65 -5.78
N LYS A 405 12.08 22.71 -5.84
CA LYS A 405 12.50 24.12 -5.79
C LYS A 405 13.47 24.47 -6.93
N ALA A 406 13.16 23.99 -8.13
CA ALA A 406 13.92 24.31 -9.33
C ALA A 406 13.90 25.83 -9.59
N PRO A 407 14.97 26.39 -10.19
CA PRO A 407 15.01 27.78 -10.62
C PRO A 407 13.83 28.14 -11.55
N ALA A 408 13.37 29.39 -11.52
CA ALA A 408 12.20 29.82 -12.30
C ALA A 408 12.41 29.78 -13.83
N ASN A 409 13.66 29.79 -14.29
CA ASN A 409 14.03 29.63 -15.70
C ASN A 409 14.09 28.16 -16.13
N GLU A 410 13.85 27.22 -15.22
CA GLU A 410 13.77 25.81 -15.54
C GLU A 410 12.36 25.42 -15.93
N TYR A 411 12.23 24.77 -17.09
CA TYR A 411 10.96 24.30 -17.64
C TYR A 411 10.94 22.80 -17.87
N ASN A 412 12.06 22.11 -17.65
CA ASN A 412 12.19 20.69 -17.91
C ASN A 412 12.95 19.96 -16.79
N LEU A 413 12.42 18.83 -16.33
CA LEU A 413 13.09 18.01 -15.31
C LEU A 413 14.43 17.44 -15.77
N ASN A 414 14.64 17.28 -17.08
CA ASN A 414 15.90 16.77 -17.62
C ASN A 414 17.05 17.77 -17.50
N ASN A 415 16.75 19.07 -17.44
CA ASN A 415 17.76 20.12 -17.29
C ASN A 415 18.10 20.36 -15.81
N HIS A 416 17.22 19.98 -14.90
CA HIS A 416 17.37 20.11 -13.44
C HIS A 416 17.38 18.74 -12.75
N ARG A 417 18.47 18.01 -12.99
CA ARG A 417 18.76 16.67 -12.43
C ARG A 417 19.58 16.74 -11.15
#